data_AF-A0A2Z6DZQ9-F1
#
_entry.id   AF-A0A2Z6DZQ9-F1
#
_cell.length_a   1.000
_cell.length_b   1.000
_cell.length_c   1.000
_cell.angle_alpha   90.00
_cell.angle_beta   90.00
_cell.angle_gamma   90.00
#
_symmetry.space_group_name_H-M   'P 1'
#
loop_
_entity.id
_entity.type
_entity.pdbx_description
1 polymer ?
#
loop_
_entity_poly.entity_id
_entity_poly.type
_entity_poly.pdbx_seq_one_letter_code
_entity_poly.pdbx_strand_id
1 'polypeptide(L)'
;MGSRMRRGKTMAQMVRWPRRWVTTLIAAGLVAIAVWFVPGEPLPEDTPYGWPHGGSWFATTLVNPGFVVRYSEWHGVPEWVAYRADPPPRYRLGPRPDRFSPDSRTWRCRLHLGCVTHESYTRSGFDRGHMAPNFLIGTRYGRDAQYATFRMSNIAPQKPEHNRGSWERLERLEANRFAPGASKLWVIVGPVWGENPLRFSSAWVAVPEAYYRILVREEADGTRRAIAFLVPQDTPADSDLRDFIVAIDSVEALTGLDFFPALPENEQARLESVEADPIQWGLDDAWARQPARYFGGDRASP
;
A
#
# COMPACT_ATOMS: atom_id res chain seq x y z
N MET A 1 45.95 -5.77 -73.77
CA MET A 1 45.92 -5.06 -72.46
C MET A 1 44.80 -5.64 -71.62
N GLY A 2 45.14 -6.53 -70.68
CA GLY A 2 44.18 -7.17 -69.79
C GLY A 2 43.94 -6.33 -68.53
N SER A 3 42.69 -5.90 -68.33
CA SER A 3 42.24 -5.18 -67.13
C SER A 3 41.76 -6.19 -66.07
N ARG A 4 42.53 -6.38 -65.00
CA ARG A 4 42.11 -7.11 -63.79
C ARG A 4 41.33 -6.15 -62.88
N MET A 5 40.02 -6.33 -62.78
CA MET A 5 39.22 -5.74 -61.69
C MET A 5 39.62 -6.35 -60.35
N ARG A 6 40.13 -5.52 -59.44
CA ARG A 6 40.33 -5.88 -58.02
C ARG A 6 38.98 -5.78 -57.30
N ARG A 7 38.51 -6.90 -56.74
CA ARG A 7 37.41 -6.94 -55.76
C ARG A 7 37.88 -6.27 -54.45
N GLY A 8 37.24 -5.17 -54.06
CA GLY A 8 37.41 -4.58 -52.73
C GLY A 8 36.66 -5.40 -51.68
N LYS A 9 37.36 -5.92 -50.68
CA LYS A 9 36.78 -6.45 -49.44
C LYS A 9 36.65 -5.30 -48.45
N THR A 10 35.44 -4.82 -48.19
CA THR A 10 35.15 -4.01 -47.00
C THR A 10 34.98 -4.94 -45.80
N MET A 11 36.02 -5.06 -44.99
CA MET A 11 35.96 -5.76 -43.71
C MET A 11 35.38 -4.78 -42.69
N ALA A 12 34.19 -5.05 -42.17
CA ALA A 12 33.70 -4.36 -40.98
C ALA A 12 34.65 -4.70 -39.82
N GLN A 13 35.45 -3.73 -39.38
CA GLN A 13 36.30 -3.89 -38.21
C GLN A 13 35.39 -3.91 -36.97
N MET A 14 35.07 -5.12 -36.49
CA MET A 14 34.53 -5.32 -35.15
C MET A 14 35.56 -4.80 -34.14
N VAL A 15 35.20 -3.73 -33.44
CA VAL A 15 35.98 -3.22 -32.30
C VAL A 15 35.96 -4.30 -31.21
N ARG A 16 37.04 -5.09 -31.11
CA ARG A 16 37.24 -6.07 -30.04
C ARG A 16 37.86 -5.35 -28.86
N TRP A 17 37.04 -5.09 -27.84
CA TRP A 17 37.51 -4.53 -26.57
C TRP A 17 38.42 -5.54 -25.87
N PRO A 18 39.59 -5.13 -25.35
CA PRO A 18 40.45 -6.05 -24.62
C PRO A 18 39.72 -6.54 -23.37
N ARG A 19 39.82 -7.84 -23.07
CA ARG A 19 39.09 -8.51 -21.96
C ARG A 19 39.18 -7.75 -20.63
N ARG A 20 40.32 -7.11 -20.34
CA ARG A 20 40.55 -6.29 -19.13
C ARG A 20 39.61 -5.08 -19.03
N TRP A 21 39.26 -4.44 -20.15
CA TRP A 21 38.33 -3.31 -20.16
C TRP A 21 36.89 -3.75 -19.95
N VAL A 22 36.51 -4.90 -20.53
CA VAL A 22 35.20 -5.53 -20.29
C VAL A 22 35.03 -5.89 -18.81
N THR A 23 36.05 -6.50 -18.19
CA THR A 23 36.01 -6.84 -16.76
C THR A 23 35.97 -5.61 -15.85
N THR A 24 36.71 -4.54 -16.20
CA THR A 24 36.69 -3.29 -15.41
C THR A 24 35.34 -2.58 -15.52
N LEU A 25 34.71 -2.56 -16.70
CA LEU A 25 33.37 -1.99 -16.89
C LEU A 25 32.29 -2.79 -16.15
N ILE A 26 32.38 -4.13 -16.16
CA ILE A 26 31.48 -4.99 -15.38
C ILE A 26 31.68 -4.75 -13.88
N ALA A 27 32.93 -4.73 -13.40
CA ALA A 27 33.23 -4.47 -11.99
C ALA A 27 32.79 -3.06 -11.55
N ALA A 28 33.03 -2.03 -12.37
CA ALA A 28 32.56 -0.67 -12.11
C ALA A 28 31.03 -0.58 -12.12
N GLY A 29 30.36 -1.31 -13.03
CA GLY A 29 28.91 -1.44 -13.05
C GLY A 29 28.36 -2.12 -11.79
N LEU A 30 29.00 -3.20 -11.32
CA LEU A 30 28.62 -3.91 -10.10
C LEU A 30 28.87 -3.07 -8.83
N VAL A 31 29.98 -2.33 -8.78
CA VAL A 31 30.27 -1.40 -7.67
C VAL A 31 29.31 -0.22 -7.70
N ALA A 32 28.96 0.32 -8.87
CA ALA A 32 27.91 1.31 -8.99
C ALA A 32 26.57 0.74 -8.49
N ILE A 33 26.15 -0.45 -8.94
CA ILE A 33 24.93 -1.10 -8.45
C ILE A 33 24.97 -1.28 -6.92
N ALA A 34 26.12 -1.69 -6.35
CA ALA A 34 26.30 -1.87 -4.91
C ALA A 34 26.28 -0.54 -4.12
N VAL A 35 26.85 0.54 -4.64
CA VAL A 35 26.83 1.88 -4.02
C VAL A 35 25.43 2.51 -4.04
N TRP A 36 24.60 2.11 -5.00
CA TRP A 36 23.19 2.53 -5.08
C TRP A 36 22.24 1.63 -4.28
N PHE A 37 22.71 0.45 -3.85
CA PHE A 37 22.04 -0.42 -2.89
C PHE A 37 22.27 0.11 -1.47
N VAL A 38 21.58 1.19 -1.13
CA VAL A 38 21.40 1.57 0.28
C VAL A 38 20.43 0.54 0.88
N PRO A 39 20.86 -0.31 1.84
CA PRO A 39 19.94 -1.22 2.50
C PRO A 39 18.81 -0.42 3.12
N GLY A 40 17.57 -0.85 2.90
CA GLY A 40 16.41 -0.24 3.55
C GLY A 40 16.53 -0.33 5.07
N GLU A 41 15.83 0.55 5.77
CA GLU A 41 15.68 0.43 7.23
C GLU A 41 15.18 -0.98 7.58
N PRO A 42 15.74 -1.62 8.62
CA PRO A 42 15.26 -2.92 9.05
C PRO A 42 13.78 -2.80 9.44
N LEU A 43 13.03 -3.85 9.14
CA LEU A 43 11.62 -3.91 9.52
C LEU A 43 11.48 -3.92 11.05
N PRO A 44 10.46 -3.26 11.62
CA PRO A 44 10.20 -3.33 13.05
C PRO A 44 9.98 -4.76 13.53
N GLU A 45 10.42 -5.05 14.76
CA GLU A 45 10.18 -6.35 15.42
C GLU A 45 8.71 -6.52 15.86
N ASP A 46 8.03 -5.42 16.18
CA ASP A 46 6.58 -5.42 16.44
C ASP A 46 5.86 -5.49 15.09
N THR A 47 5.24 -6.64 14.80
CA THR A 47 4.66 -6.98 13.50
C THR A 47 3.22 -7.45 13.65
N PRO A 48 2.41 -7.43 12.58
CA PRO A 48 1.11 -8.08 12.57
C PRO A 48 1.29 -9.60 12.45
N TYR A 49 1.91 -10.23 13.45
CA TYR A 49 2.19 -11.68 13.46
C TYR A 49 2.96 -12.16 12.20
N GLY A 50 3.98 -11.40 11.83
CA GLY A 50 4.74 -11.57 10.59
C GLY A 50 4.34 -10.52 9.53
N TRP A 51 5.32 -9.99 8.81
CA TRP A 51 5.03 -9.08 7.70
C TRP A 51 4.48 -9.87 6.51
N PRO A 52 3.48 -9.34 5.77
CA PRO A 52 2.93 -10.05 4.62
C PRO A 52 4.03 -10.35 3.59
N HIS A 53 4.07 -11.58 3.11
CA HIS A 53 5.05 -12.04 2.13
C HIS A 53 4.38 -12.45 0.82
N GLY A 54 5.19 -12.64 -0.23
CA GLY A 54 4.68 -12.75 -1.61
C GLY A 54 4.57 -11.39 -2.31
N GLY A 55 3.57 -11.26 -3.20
CA GLY A 55 3.34 -10.04 -3.97
C GLY A 55 4.31 -9.83 -5.14
N SER A 56 4.54 -8.57 -5.56
CA SER A 56 5.42 -8.32 -6.71
C SER A 56 6.88 -8.54 -6.37
N TRP A 57 7.62 -9.04 -7.35
CA TRP A 57 9.07 -9.14 -7.30
C TRP A 57 9.76 -7.76 -7.31
N PHE A 58 9.11 -6.72 -7.86
CA PHE A 58 9.65 -5.36 -7.93
C PHE A 58 8.91 -4.42 -6.98
N ALA A 59 9.25 -4.54 -5.71
CA ALA A 59 8.68 -3.75 -4.62
C ALA A 59 9.77 -3.22 -3.68
N THR A 60 9.46 -2.10 -3.03
CA THR A 60 10.34 -1.45 -2.05
C THR A 60 9.64 -1.36 -0.71
N THR A 61 10.26 -1.89 0.34
CA THR A 61 9.75 -1.76 1.71
C THR A 61 10.23 -0.45 2.34
N LEU A 62 9.29 0.34 2.85
CA LEU A 62 9.51 1.68 3.38
C LEU A 62 8.94 1.75 4.80
N VAL A 63 9.83 1.88 5.78
CA VAL A 63 9.45 2.13 7.18
C VAL A 63 9.15 3.62 7.36
N ASN A 64 8.01 3.91 7.99
CA ASN A 64 7.58 5.26 8.33
C ASN A 64 7.27 5.32 9.84
N PRO A 65 7.27 6.51 10.46
CA PRO A 65 6.77 6.64 11.82
C PRO A 65 5.31 6.16 11.89
N GLY A 66 5.07 5.09 12.65
CA GLY A 66 3.74 4.51 12.89
C GLY A 66 3.23 3.49 11.88
N PHE A 67 3.88 3.31 10.72
CA PHE A 67 3.42 2.36 9.69
C PHE A 67 4.52 1.91 8.72
N VAL A 68 4.32 0.75 8.10
CA VAL A 68 5.22 0.19 7.08
C VAL A 68 4.47 0.08 5.76
N VAL A 69 5.13 0.45 4.67
CA VAL A 69 4.61 0.33 3.31
C VAL A 69 5.47 -0.66 2.55
N ARG A 70 4.88 -1.66 1.90
CA ARG A 70 5.49 -2.32 0.75
C ARG A 70 4.96 -1.66 -0.50
N TYR A 71 5.82 -0.92 -1.20
CA TYR A 71 5.46 -0.11 -2.35
C TYR A 71 5.74 -0.86 -3.65
N SER A 72 4.75 -0.97 -4.53
CA SER A 72 4.92 -1.60 -5.83
C SER A 72 5.58 -0.63 -6.80
N GLU A 73 6.84 -0.87 -7.15
CA GLU A 73 7.54 -0.04 -8.13
C GLU A 73 6.95 -0.23 -9.54
N TRP A 74 6.25 -1.35 -9.79
CA TRP A 74 5.49 -1.58 -11.02
C TRP A 74 4.17 -0.79 -11.05
N HIS A 75 3.35 -0.84 -10.01
CA HIS A 75 2.03 -0.20 -10.00
C HIS A 75 2.06 1.28 -9.65
N GLY A 76 3.07 1.74 -8.91
CA GLY A 76 3.19 3.15 -8.51
C GLY A 76 2.28 3.51 -7.34
N VAL A 77 1.94 2.51 -6.52
CA VAL A 77 1.12 2.58 -5.31
C VAL A 77 1.60 1.49 -4.32
N PRO A 78 1.17 1.50 -3.05
CA PRO A 78 1.35 0.37 -2.12
C PRO A 78 0.84 -0.97 -2.67
N GLU A 79 1.59 -2.05 -2.43
CA GLU A 79 1.05 -3.42 -2.42
C GLU A 79 0.30 -3.68 -1.12
N TRP A 80 0.91 -3.26 -0.01
CA TRP A 80 0.26 -3.25 1.28
C TRP A 80 0.86 -2.16 2.15
N VAL A 81 0.04 -1.69 3.09
CA VAL A 81 0.44 -0.84 4.19
C VAL A 81 -0.04 -1.49 5.48
N ALA A 82 0.83 -1.56 6.47
CA ALA A 82 0.55 -2.20 7.74
C ALA A 82 0.87 -1.26 8.90
N TYR A 83 -0.02 -1.17 9.87
CA TYR A 83 0.11 -0.28 11.02
C TYR A 83 -0.67 -0.80 12.22
N ARG A 84 -0.25 -0.32 13.39
CA ARG A 84 -0.90 -0.64 14.66
C ARG A 84 -1.90 0.48 15.00
N ALA A 85 -3.09 0.11 15.45
CA ALA A 85 -4.24 0.99 15.62
C ALA A 85 -4.75 1.04 17.07
N ASP A 86 -4.33 0.10 17.93
CA ASP A 86 -4.62 0.16 19.35
C ASP A 86 -4.14 1.49 19.98
N PRO A 87 -4.88 2.03 20.97
CA PRO A 87 -4.44 3.20 21.73
C PRO A 87 -3.28 2.81 22.70
N PRO A 88 -2.18 3.58 22.94
CA PRO A 88 -2.07 5.07 23.07
C PRO A 88 -0.79 5.71 22.43
N PRO A 89 -0.50 7.05 22.49
CA PRO A 89 -1.19 8.23 23.08
C PRO A 89 -2.21 8.90 22.15
N ARG A 90 -2.94 9.90 22.67
CA ARG A 90 -3.78 10.84 21.89
C ARG A 90 -3.00 12.12 21.61
N TYR A 91 -2.13 12.09 20.61
CA TYR A 91 -1.49 13.31 20.13
C TYR A 91 -2.54 14.27 19.57
N ARG A 92 -2.30 15.57 19.75
CA ARG A 92 -3.12 16.60 19.13
C ARG A 92 -2.89 16.56 17.62
N LEU A 93 -3.95 16.32 16.86
CA LEU A 93 -3.90 16.38 15.41
C LEU A 93 -3.60 17.83 14.97
N GLY A 94 -2.55 18.01 14.16
CA GLY A 94 -2.23 19.30 13.56
C GLY A 94 -2.89 19.49 12.19
N PRO A 95 -2.77 20.67 11.57
CA PRO A 95 -3.33 20.95 10.25
C PRO A 95 -2.72 20.03 9.18
N ARG A 96 -3.53 19.57 8.23
CA ARG A 96 -3.03 18.72 7.13
C ARG A 96 -2.10 19.55 6.21
N PRO A 97 -1.04 18.96 5.62
CA PRO A 97 -0.34 19.57 4.51
C PRO A 97 -1.28 19.87 3.34
N ASP A 98 -1.03 20.98 2.65
CA ASP A 98 -1.78 21.35 1.43
C ASP A 98 -1.44 20.45 0.24
N ARG A 99 -0.27 19.81 0.27
CA ARG A 99 0.26 18.99 -0.82
C ARG A 99 0.80 17.67 -0.31
N PHE A 100 0.74 16.69 -1.20
CA PHE A 100 1.37 15.39 -1.01
C PHE A 100 2.79 15.43 -1.54
N SER A 101 3.73 14.78 -0.87
CA SER A 101 5.14 14.79 -1.23
C SER A 101 5.51 13.51 -1.99
N PRO A 102 6.29 13.60 -3.08
CA PRO A 102 6.89 12.40 -3.67
C PRO A 102 7.81 11.72 -2.66
N ASP A 103 7.92 10.39 -2.74
CA ASP A 103 8.82 9.63 -1.87
C ASP A 103 10.12 9.27 -2.61
N SER A 104 11.18 10.03 -2.33
CA SER A 104 12.51 9.86 -2.93
C SER A 104 13.18 8.53 -2.62
N ARG A 105 12.63 7.76 -1.67
CA ARG A 105 13.12 6.42 -1.32
C ARG A 105 12.70 5.36 -2.35
N THR A 106 11.67 5.62 -3.16
CA THR A 106 11.22 4.72 -4.24
C THR A 106 12.18 4.75 -5.43
N TRP A 107 12.30 3.63 -6.14
CA TRP A 107 13.12 3.54 -7.35
C TRP A 107 12.60 4.44 -8.45
N ARG A 108 11.27 4.52 -8.63
CA ARG A 108 10.63 5.44 -9.60
C ARG A 108 11.08 6.90 -9.41
N CYS A 109 11.19 7.35 -8.16
CA CYS A 109 11.64 8.71 -7.87
C CYS A 109 13.15 8.88 -7.92
N ARG A 110 13.92 7.90 -7.42
CA ARG A 110 15.38 7.94 -7.45
C ARG A 110 15.95 7.94 -8.86
N LEU A 111 15.33 7.18 -9.77
CA LEU A 111 15.78 7.05 -11.16
C LEU A 111 15.02 7.99 -12.12
N HIS A 112 14.09 8.80 -11.61
CA HIS A 112 13.19 9.63 -12.41
C HIS A 112 12.38 8.85 -13.47
N LEU A 113 12.09 7.57 -13.20
CA LEU A 113 11.33 6.67 -14.06
C LEU A 113 9.85 6.68 -13.64
N GLY A 114 9.17 7.80 -13.90
CA GLY A 114 7.77 7.95 -13.52
C GLY A 114 7.56 8.10 -12.02
N CYS A 115 8.32 9.01 -11.39
CA CYS A 115 8.11 9.41 -10.00
C CYS A 115 6.67 9.89 -9.79
N VAL A 116 5.99 9.31 -8.80
CA VAL A 116 4.61 9.65 -8.48
C VAL A 116 4.61 10.90 -7.61
N THR A 117 4.00 11.97 -8.12
CA THR A 117 3.90 13.26 -7.43
C THR A 117 2.45 13.62 -7.17
N HIS A 118 2.23 14.70 -6.43
CA HIS A 118 0.90 15.27 -6.27
C HIS A 118 0.22 15.50 -7.63
N GLU A 119 0.92 16.07 -8.60
CA GLU A 119 0.42 16.41 -9.93
C GLU A 119 -0.02 15.20 -10.74
N SER A 120 0.54 14.01 -10.50
CA SER A 120 0.14 12.78 -11.20
C SER A 120 -1.37 12.52 -11.09
N TYR A 121 -1.99 12.91 -9.98
CA TYR A 121 -3.43 12.76 -9.70
C TYR A 121 -4.27 14.00 -10.06
N THR A 122 -3.64 15.11 -10.43
CA THR A 122 -4.38 16.34 -10.72
C THR A 122 -5.18 16.17 -12.01
N ARG A 123 -6.51 16.36 -11.92
CA ARG A 123 -7.46 16.14 -13.02
C ARG A 123 -7.53 14.71 -13.55
N SER A 124 -7.11 13.70 -12.77
CA SER A 124 -7.22 12.29 -13.17
C SER A 124 -8.63 11.70 -13.00
N GLY A 125 -9.49 12.36 -12.21
CA GLY A 125 -10.77 11.81 -11.77
C GLY A 125 -10.69 10.98 -10.49
N PHE A 126 -9.48 10.72 -9.99
CA PHE A 126 -9.23 9.98 -8.75
C PHE A 126 -8.79 10.91 -7.62
N ASP A 127 -9.23 10.59 -6.41
CA ASP A 127 -8.67 11.15 -5.19
C ASP A 127 -7.31 10.53 -4.86
N ARG A 128 -6.53 11.28 -4.07
CA ARG A 128 -5.31 10.79 -3.42
C ARG A 128 -5.72 10.06 -2.13
N GLY A 129 -6.21 8.84 -2.29
CA GLY A 129 -6.70 7.99 -1.20
C GLY A 129 -5.56 7.53 -0.30
N HIS A 130 -5.73 7.67 1.02
CA HIS A 130 -4.73 7.20 1.98
C HIS A 130 -4.90 5.70 2.21
N MET A 131 -3.78 4.99 2.34
CA MET A 131 -3.78 3.60 2.82
C MET A 131 -3.68 3.58 4.35
N ALA A 132 -2.58 4.10 4.92
CA ALA A 132 -2.54 4.45 6.35
C ALA A 132 -3.23 5.81 6.58
N PRO A 133 -4.31 5.87 7.38
CA PRO A 133 -5.16 7.05 7.48
C PRO A 133 -4.56 8.16 8.34
N ASN A 134 -4.58 9.40 7.84
CA ASN A 134 -4.01 10.58 8.51
C ASN A 134 -4.52 10.79 9.94
N PHE A 135 -5.83 10.62 10.18
CA PHE A 135 -6.43 10.87 11.50
C PHE A 135 -5.92 9.88 12.55
N LEU A 136 -5.99 8.58 12.24
CA LEU A 136 -5.58 7.53 13.18
C LEU A 136 -4.06 7.60 13.43
N ILE A 137 -3.26 7.62 12.37
CA ILE A 137 -1.80 7.67 12.51
C ILE A 137 -1.36 8.94 13.22
N GLY A 138 -1.90 10.10 12.83
CA GLY A 138 -1.51 11.38 13.44
C GLY A 138 -1.90 11.48 14.92
N THR A 139 -3.06 10.93 15.30
CA THR A 139 -3.47 10.93 16.71
C THR A 139 -2.75 9.88 17.55
N ARG A 140 -2.19 8.81 16.96
CA ARG A 140 -1.49 7.72 17.68
C ARG A 140 0.02 7.87 17.72
N TYR A 141 0.63 8.48 16.71
CA TYR A 141 2.09 8.53 16.54
C TYR A 141 2.65 9.95 16.37
N GLY A 142 1.78 10.97 16.41
CA GLY A 142 2.19 12.37 16.45
C GLY A 142 2.44 12.98 15.08
N ARG A 143 3.05 14.18 15.09
CA ARG A 143 3.09 15.07 13.93
C ARG A 143 3.93 14.53 12.77
N ASP A 144 5.06 13.90 13.06
CA ASP A 144 5.94 13.36 12.01
C ASP A 144 5.30 12.17 11.31
N ALA A 145 4.60 11.31 12.06
CA ALA A 145 3.80 10.22 11.52
C ALA A 145 2.64 10.74 10.68
N GLN A 146 1.95 11.78 11.16
CA GLN A 146 0.91 12.47 10.40
C GLN A 146 1.45 12.96 9.05
N TYR A 147 2.61 13.61 9.02
CA TYR A 147 3.20 14.08 7.76
C TYR A 147 3.61 12.92 6.85
N ALA A 148 4.11 11.83 7.42
CA ALA A 148 4.48 10.66 6.65
C ALA A 148 3.29 10.06 5.88
N THR A 149 2.05 10.17 6.37
CA THR A 149 0.87 9.68 5.65
C THR A 149 0.59 10.41 4.33
N PHE A 150 1.17 11.61 4.11
CA PHE A 150 1.03 12.39 2.87
C PHE A 150 2.14 12.12 1.85
N ARG A 151 3.04 11.17 2.11
CA ARG A 151 3.98 10.67 1.11
C ARG A 151 3.21 9.90 0.05
N MET A 152 3.50 10.13 -1.23
CA MET A 152 2.83 9.45 -2.35
C MET A 152 3.00 7.93 -2.32
N SER A 153 4.03 7.42 -1.62
CA SER A 153 4.19 6.01 -1.35
C SER A 153 3.08 5.41 -0.48
N ASN A 154 2.27 6.19 0.22
CA ASN A 154 1.10 5.75 1.01
C ASN A 154 -0.23 5.98 0.27
N ILE A 155 -0.19 6.37 -1.01
CA ILE A 155 -1.36 6.86 -1.75
C ILE A 155 -1.72 5.91 -2.89
N ALA A 156 -3.02 5.65 -3.04
CA ALA A 156 -3.60 4.94 -4.16
C ALA A 156 -4.75 5.74 -4.79
N PRO A 157 -5.03 5.56 -6.10
CA PRO A 157 -6.09 6.27 -6.80
C PRO A 157 -7.45 5.67 -6.47
N GLN A 158 -8.25 6.40 -5.69
CA GLN A 158 -9.58 5.98 -5.29
C GLN A 158 -10.64 6.87 -5.95
N LYS A 159 -11.73 6.28 -6.44
CA LYS A 159 -12.90 7.04 -6.90
C LYS A 159 -13.48 7.88 -5.75
N PRO A 160 -13.99 9.11 -6.01
CA PRO A 160 -14.49 9.98 -4.95
C PRO A 160 -15.60 9.37 -4.08
N GLU A 161 -16.55 8.63 -4.68
CA GLU A 161 -17.64 7.96 -3.93
C GLU A 161 -17.12 6.86 -3.02
N HIS A 162 -16.11 6.13 -3.44
CA HIS A 162 -15.42 5.13 -2.63
C HIS A 162 -14.62 5.80 -1.50
N ASN A 163 -13.66 6.67 -1.83
CA ASN A 163 -12.75 7.31 -0.86
C ASN A 163 -13.49 8.10 0.21
N ARG A 164 -14.47 8.92 -0.20
CA ARG A 164 -15.19 9.83 0.70
C ARG A 164 -16.45 9.19 1.30
N GLY A 165 -16.78 7.97 0.86
CA GLY A 165 -17.99 7.24 1.21
C GLY A 165 -17.67 5.98 1.99
N SER A 166 -17.77 4.82 1.34
CA SER A 166 -17.59 3.51 1.97
C SER A 166 -16.22 3.34 2.64
N TRP A 167 -15.14 3.81 2.01
CA TRP A 167 -13.78 3.70 2.55
C TRP A 167 -13.58 4.56 3.80
N GLU A 168 -14.05 5.81 3.79
CA GLU A 168 -14.01 6.68 4.97
C GLU A 168 -14.84 6.14 6.13
N ARG A 169 -16.00 5.52 5.84
CA ARG A 169 -16.82 4.88 6.88
C ARG A 169 -16.09 3.71 7.54
N LEU A 170 -15.34 2.91 6.76
CA LEU A 170 -14.47 1.85 7.33
C LEU A 170 -13.32 2.43 8.17
N GLU A 171 -12.66 3.50 7.73
CA GLU A 171 -11.64 4.20 8.54
C GLU A 171 -12.19 4.73 9.86
N ARG A 172 -13.41 5.25 9.82
CA ARG A 172 -14.10 5.75 11.01
C ARG A 172 -14.48 4.62 11.96
N LEU A 173 -15.00 3.52 11.42
CA LEU A 173 -15.35 2.31 12.17
C LEU A 173 -14.13 1.73 12.86
N GLU A 174 -13.01 1.64 12.15
CA GLU A 174 -11.73 1.22 12.69
C GLU A 174 -11.32 2.09 13.89
N ALA A 175 -11.29 3.42 13.71
CA ALA A 175 -10.82 4.34 14.73
C ALA A 175 -11.73 4.41 15.97
N ASN A 176 -13.05 4.31 15.78
CA ASN A 176 -14.04 4.60 16.83
C ASN A 176 -14.73 3.36 17.40
N ARG A 177 -14.67 2.21 16.72
CA ARG A 177 -15.33 0.97 17.16
C ARG A 177 -14.40 -0.21 17.36
N PHE A 178 -13.46 -0.42 16.44
CA PHE A 178 -12.58 -1.61 16.48
C PHE A 178 -11.32 -1.39 17.31
N ALA A 179 -10.70 -0.21 17.20
CA ALA A 179 -9.52 0.14 17.98
C ALA A 179 -9.80 0.30 19.49
N PRO A 180 -10.92 0.92 19.92
CA PRO A 180 -11.19 1.05 21.35
C PRO A 180 -11.43 -0.32 22.00
N GLY A 181 -10.66 -0.63 23.05
CA GLY A 181 -10.82 -1.85 23.85
C GLY A 181 -9.96 -3.03 23.39
N ALA A 182 -9.30 -2.94 22.24
CA ALA A 182 -8.32 -3.94 21.81
C ALA A 182 -7.02 -3.78 22.62
N SER A 183 -6.45 -4.90 23.10
CA SER A 183 -5.10 -4.90 23.70
C SER A 183 -4.04 -4.62 22.65
N LYS A 184 -4.24 -5.21 21.46
CA LYS A 184 -3.50 -4.93 20.24
C LYS A 184 -4.47 -4.95 19.07
N LEU A 185 -4.33 -4.03 18.13
CA LEU A 185 -5.04 -4.03 16.86
C LEU A 185 -4.06 -3.71 15.75
N TRP A 186 -3.86 -4.66 14.86
CA TRP A 186 -3.11 -4.47 13.63
C TRP A 186 -4.06 -4.35 12.45
N VAL A 187 -3.68 -3.49 11.51
CA VAL A 187 -4.39 -3.29 10.26
C VAL A 187 -3.42 -3.46 9.10
N ILE A 188 -3.81 -4.28 8.12
CA ILE A 188 -3.10 -4.46 6.86
C ILE A 188 -4.08 -4.07 5.75
N VAL A 189 -3.67 -3.17 4.87
CA VAL A 189 -4.54 -2.56 3.87
C VAL A 189 -3.81 -2.45 2.53
N GLY A 190 -4.50 -2.74 1.43
CA GLY A 190 -3.86 -2.79 0.12
C GLY A 190 -4.87 -2.75 -1.04
N PRO A 191 -4.41 -2.49 -2.27
CA PRO A 191 -5.21 -2.65 -3.46
C PRO A 191 -5.33 -4.12 -3.89
N VAL A 192 -6.40 -4.42 -4.61
CA VAL A 192 -6.56 -5.64 -5.42
C VAL A 192 -6.59 -5.23 -6.89
N TRP A 193 -5.94 -6.03 -7.74
CA TRP A 193 -5.74 -5.73 -9.14
C TRP A 193 -6.64 -6.58 -10.04
N GLY A 194 -7.25 -5.95 -11.03
CA GLY A 194 -7.75 -6.68 -12.20
C GLY A 194 -6.58 -7.12 -13.09
N GLU A 195 -6.83 -8.04 -14.04
CA GLU A 195 -5.78 -8.60 -14.90
C GLU A 195 -4.99 -7.54 -15.69
N ASN A 196 -5.67 -6.47 -16.13
CA ASN A 196 -5.09 -5.38 -16.91
C ASN A 196 -5.53 -4.02 -16.34
N PRO A 197 -4.93 -3.56 -15.23
CA PRO A 197 -5.39 -2.37 -14.56
C PRO A 197 -5.16 -1.13 -15.42
N LEU A 198 -6.17 -0.25 -15.47
CA LEU A 198 -6.05 1.06 -16.09
C LEU A 198 -4.86 1.81 -15.47
N ARG A 199 -4.13 2.58 -16.28
CA ARG A 199 -3.05 3.45 -15.82
C ARG A 199 -3.28 4.88 -16.29
N PHE A 200 -2.92 5.85 -15.44
CA PHE A 200 -3.03 7.26 -15.78
C PHE A 200 -1.75 8.04 -15.46
N SER A 201 -1.72 9.28 -15.98
CA SER A 201 -0.59 10.22 -15.92
C SER A 201 0.68 9.75 -16.62
N SER A 202 1.63 10.66 -16.80
CA SER A 202 2.98 10.31 -17.27
C SER A 202 3.76 9.44 -16.27
N ALA A 203 3.30 9.38 -15.02
CA ALA A 203 3.87 8.51 -14.00
C ALA A 203 3.30 7.09 -14.04
N TRP A 204 2.40 6.71 -14.96
CA TRP A 204 1.89 5.34 -15.12
C TRP A 204 1.35 4.70 -13.81
N VAL A 205 0.58 5.49 -13.04
CA VAL A 205 -0.04 5.04 -11.79
C VAL A 205 -1.18 4.08 -12.14
N ALA A 206 -1.14 2.86 -11.60
CA ALA A 206 -2.18 1.86 -11.81
C ALA A 206 -3.40 2.10 -10.92
N VAL A 207 -4.57 1.82 -11.48
CA VAL A 207 -5.88 1.94 -10.84
C VAL A 207 -6.31 0.57 -10.34
N PRO A 208 -6.45 0.36 -9.02
CA PRO A 208 -6.95 -0.89 -8.44
C PRO A 208 -8.38 -1.22 -8.88
N GLU A 209 -8.82 -2.46 -8.77
CA GLU A 209 -10.23 -2.82 -8.98
C GLU A 209 -11.02 -2.79 -7.66
N ALA A 210 -10.34 -3.17 -6.57
CA ALA A 210 -10.88 -3.15 -5.22
C ALA A 210 -9.79 -2.80 -4.22
N TYR A 211 -10.18 -2.65 -2.96
CA TYR A 211 -9.28 -2.45 -1.84
C TYR A 211 -9.64 -3.43 -0.74
N TYR A 212 -8.63 -4.02 -0.12
CA TYR A 212 -8.82 -4.84 1.05
C TYR A 212 -8.38 -4.10 2.32
N ARG A 213 -9.02 -4.44 3.44
CA ARG A 213 -8.57 -4.06 4.78
C ARG A 213 -8.77 -5.24 5.72
N ILE A 214 -7.67 -5.76 6.25
CA ILE A 214 -7.65 -6.85 7.20
C ILE A 214 -7.29 -6.26 8.56
N LEU A 215 -8.10 -6.57 9.56
CA LEU A 215 -7.85 -6.21 10.95
C LEU A 215 -7.67 -7.48 11.75
N VAL A 216 -6.61 -7.54 12.56
CA VAL A 216 -6.43 -8.60 13.56
C VAL A 216 -6.25 -7.96 14.92
N ARG A 217 -7.02 -8.44 15.90
CA ARG A 217 -6.98 -7.93 17.27
C ARG A 217 -6.75 -9.04 18.28
N GLU A 218 -6.03 -8.67 19.34
CA GLU A 218 -5.84 -9.49 20.53
C GLU A 218 -6.74 -8.97 21.64
N GLU A 219 -7.57 -9.85 22.18
CA GLU A 219 -8.46 -9.58 23.31
C GLU A 219 -7.69 -9.66 24.65
N ALA A 220 -8.32 -9.23 25.73
CA ALA A 220 -7.70 -9.26 27.07
C ALA A 220 -7.38 -10.69 27.57
N ASP A 221 -8.10 -11.71 27.08
CA ASP A 221 -7.87 -13.12 27.40
C ASP A 221 -6.83 -13.79 26.49
N GLY A 222 -6.21 -13.04 25.57
CA GLY A 222 -5.24 -13.53 24.60
C GLY A 222 -5.85 -14.14 23.33
N THR A 223 -7.18 -14.22 23.25
CA THR A 223 -7.88 -14.69 22.04
C THR A 223 -7.63 -13.72 20.89
N ARG A 224 -7.35 -14.27 19.71
CA ARG A 224 -7.23 -13.49 18.47
C ARG A 224 -8.50 -13.56 17.65
N ARG A 225 -8.89 -12.42 17.10
CA ARG A 225 -9.96 -12.31 16.11
C ARG A 225 -9.45 -11.56 14.90
N ALA A 226 -9.91 -11.95 13.73
CA ALA A 226 -9.67 -11.23 12.49
C ALA A 226 -11.00 -10.85 11.82
N ILE A 227 -10.97 -9.80 11.01
CA ILE A 227 -12.03 -9.45 10.06
C ILE A 227 -11.36 -8.83 8.83
N ALA A 228 -11.79 -9.24 7.64
CA ALA A 228 -11.34 -8.67 6.38
C ALA A 228 -12.50 -8.06 5.63
N PHE A 229 -12.24 -6.91 5.02
CA PHE A 229 -13.14 -6.24 4.09
C PHE A 229 -12.52 -6.24 2.69
N LEU A 230 -13.31 -6.49 1.66
CA LEU A 230 -12.95 -6.33 0.26
C LEU A 230 -13.98 -5.40 -0.40
N VAL A 231 -13.56 -4.17 -0.68
CA VAL A 231 -14.45 -3.10 -1.17
C VAL A 231 -14.09 -2.77 -2.62
N PRO A 232 -14.97 -3.10 -3.59
CA PRO A 232 -14.80 -2.67 -4.98
C PRO A 232 -14.64 -1.16 -5.10
N GLN A 233 -13.83 -0.69 -6.04
CA GLN A 233 -13.61 0.74 -6.22
C GLN A 233 -14.88 1.49 -6.68
N ASP A 234 -15.84 0.78 -7.27
CA ASP A 234 -17.10 1.33 -7.80
C ASP A 234 -18.24 1.26 -6.77
N THR A 235 -17.90 0.96 -5.51
CA THR A 235 -18.86 0.84 -4.41
C THR A 235 -19.54 2.18 -4.12
N PRO A 236 -20.89 2.23 -4.10
CA PRO A 236 -21.65 3.40 -3.67
C PRO A 236 -21.35 3.82 -2.23
N ALA A 237 -21.39 5.13 -1.96
CA ALA A 237 -20.99 5.72 -0.69
C ALA A 237 -21.79 5.25 0.53
N ASP A 238 -23.05 4.85 0.34
CA ASP A 238 -24.04 4.47 1.35
C ASP A 238 -24.24 2.95 1.51
N SER A 239 -23.48 2.14 0.77
CA SER A 239 -23.54 0.67 0.83
C SER A 239 -23.37 0.13 2.26
N ASP A 240 -24.01 -1.00 2.58
CA ASP A 240 -23.87 -1.63 3.90
C ASP A 240 -22.46 -2.22 4.05
N LEU A 241 -21.73 -1.83 5.10
CA LEU A 241 -20.33 -2.25 5.24
C LEU A 241 -20.17 -3.77 5.47
N ARG A 242 -21.23 -4.45 5.92
CA ARG A 242 -21.23 -5.89 6.15
C ARG A 242 -21.20 -6.69 4.85
N ASP A 243 -21.69 -6.10 3.75
CA ASP A 243 -21.71 -6.74 2.43
C ASP A 243 -20.29 -6.95 1.86
N PHE A 244 -19.28 -6.32 2.46
CA PHE A 244 -17.89 -6.40 2.03
C PHE A 244 -17.03 -7.30 2.91
N ILE A 245 -17.60 -7.97 3.91
CA ILE A 245 -16.85 -8.89 4.77
C ILE A 245 -16.50 -10.13 3.95
N VAL A 246 -15.23 -10.52 3.99
CA VAL A 246 -14.71 -11.70 3.30
C VAL A 246 -13.78 -12.50 4.22
N ALA A 247 -13.51 -13.75 3.86
CA ALA A 247 -12.41 -14.53 4.43
C ALA A 247 -11.05 -13.90 4.01
N ILE A 248 -10.03 -14.01 4.86
CA ILE A 248 -8.67 -13.53 4.51
C ILE A 248 -8.09 -14.36 3.36
N ASP A 249 -8.35 -15.67 3.34
CA ASP A 249 -7.98 -16.57 2.22
C ASP A 249 -8.45 -16.03 0.86
N SER A 250 -9.61 -15.36 0.82
CA SER A 250 -10.12 -14.74 -0.41
C SER A 250 -9.26 -13.55 -0.84
N VAL A 251 -8.75 -12.77 0.11
CA VAL A 251 -7.83 -11.67 -0.16
C VAL A 251 -6.46 -12.20 -0.60
N GLU A 252 -5.97 -13.26 0.03
CA GLU A 252 -4.71 -13.92 -0.36
C GLU A 252 -4.77 -14.46 -1.78
N ALA A 253 -5.85 -15.15 -2.14
CA ALA A 253 -6.07 -15.66 -3.49
C ALA A 253 -6.06 -14.55 -4.55
N LEU A 254 -6.58 -13.37 -4.23
CA LEU A 254 -6.63 -12.23 -5.14
C LEU A 254 -5.32 -11.43 -5.22
N THR A 255 -4.51 -11.46 -4.17
CA THR A 255 -3.30 -10.62 -4.04
C THR A 255 -1.99 -11.39 -4.25
N GLY A 256 -2.01 -12.72 -4.08
CA GLY A 256 -0.81 -13.55 -4.01
C GLY A 256 0.07 -13.22 -2.80
N LEU A 257 -0.52 -12.60 -1.77
CA LEU A 257 0.11 -12.38 -0.48
C LEU A 257 -0.31 -13.48 0.48
N ASP A 258 0.56 -13.78 1.44
CA ASP A 258 0.23 -14.57 2.62
C ASP A 258 0.37 -13.64 3.84
N PHE A 259 -0.71 -13.57 4.61
CA PHE A 259 -0.85 -12.74 5.80
C PHE A 259 -0.58 -13.57 7.06
N PHE A 260 -0.09 -12.90 8.11
CA PHE A 260 0.17 -13.54 9.40
C PHE A 260 1.09 -14.80 9.35
N PRO A 261 2.17 -14.83 8.53
CA PRO A 261 2.94 -16.05 8.29
C PRO A 261 3.71 -16.57 9.51
N ALA A 262 3.82 -15.76 10.58
CA ALA A 262 4.46 -16.20 11.83
C ALA A 262 3.48 -16.88 12.79
N LEU A 263 2.17 -16.93 12.48
CA LEU A 263 1.20 -17.71 13.24
C LEU A 263 1.33 -19.20 12.90
N PRO A 264 1.04 -20.11 13.87
CA PRO A 264 0.88 -21.53 13.59
C PRO A 264 -0.23 -21.80 12.57
N GLU A 265 -0.08 -22.83 11.74
CA GLU A 265 -1.05 -23.19 10.67
C GLU A 265 -2.49 -23.34 11.18
N ASN A 266 -2.68 -23.87 12.39
CA ASN A 266 -4.01 -24.02 12.98
C ASN A 266 -4.65 -22.69 13.38
N GLU A 267 -3.84 -21.69 13.74
CA GLU A 267 -4.33 -20.34 14.03
C GLU A 267 -4.59 -19.55 12.74
N GLN A 268 -3.74 -19.70 11.72
CA GLN A 268 -3.99 -19.18 10.37
C GLN A 268 -5.32 -19.70 9.84
N ALA A 269 -5.50 -21.02 9.79
CA ALA A 269 -6.74 -21.64 9.34
C ALA A 269 -7.98 -21.17 10.13
N ARG A 270 -7.85 -20.92 11.43
CA ARG A 270 -8.96 -20.42 12.27
C ARG A 270 -9.31 -18.96 11.97
N LEU A 271 -8.31 -18.13 11.68
CA LEU A 271 -8.49 -16.69 11.45
C LEU A 271 -8.83 -16.36 9.99
N GLU A 272 -8.34 -17.15 9.04
CA GLU A 272 -8.28 -16.73 7.64
C GLU A 272 -9.34 -17.39 6.75
N SER A 273 -9.81 -18.61 7.11
CA SER A 273 -10.66 -19.43 6.24
C SER A 273 -12.16 -19.09 6.26
N VAL A 274 -12.62 -18.30 7.23
CA VAL A 274 -14.05 -17.97 7.40
C VAL A 274 -14.27 -16.47 7.48
N GLU A 275 -15.43 -16.03 6.98
CA GLU A 275 -15.91 -14.68 7.21
C GLU A 275 -16.14 -14.43 8.70
N ALA A 276 -15.68 -13.29 9.18
CA ALA A 276 -15.88 -12.91 10.57
C ALA A 276 -17.33 -12.55 10.84
N ASP A 277 -17.83 -12.93 12.02
CA ASP A 277 -19.14 -12.47 12.49
C ASP A 277 -19.08 -10.96 12.82
N PRO A 278 -19.81 -10.09 12.09
CA PRO A 278 -19.78 -8.65 12.31
C PRO A 278 -20.24 -8.27 13.73
N ILE A 279 -21.12 -9.04 14.35
CA ILE A 279 -21.63 -8.75 15.70
C ILE A 279 -20.54 -8.95 16.75
N GLN A 280 -19.65 -9.92 16.57
CA GLN A 280 -18.48 -10.12 17.45
C GLN A 280 -17.47 -8.97 17.37
N TRP A 281 -17.48 -8.26 16.25
CA TRP A 281 -16.73 -7.02 16.04
C TRP A 281 -17.51 -5.77 16.45
N GLY A 282 -18.78 -5.92 16.82
CA GLY A 282 -19.64 -4.82 17.20
C GLY A 282 -20.06 -3.94 16.04
N LEU A 283 -20.04 -4.50 14.82
CA LEU A 283 -20.56 -3.90 13.60
C LEU A 283 -22.06 -4.20 13.50
N ASP A 284 -22.84 -3.43 14.24
CA ASP A 284 -24.31 -3.45 14.22
C ASP A 284 -24.88 -2.56 13.08
N ASP A 285 -26.21 -2.50 12.95
CA ASP A 285 -26.88 -1.69 11.92
C ASP A 285 -26.50 -0.20 12.00
N ALA A 286 -26.28 0.34 13.21
CA ALA A 286 -25.98 1.75 13.41
C ALA A 286 -24.60 2.10 12.85
N TRP A 287 -23.62 1.23 13.06
CA TRP A 287 -22.28 1.37 12.49
C TRP A 287 -22.23 1.00 11.00
N ALA A 288 -22.90 -0.08 10.62
CA ALA A 288 -22.83 -0.63 9.27
C ALA A 288 -23.45 0.28 8.21
N ARG A 289 -24.45 1.10 8.58
CA ARG A 289 -25.16 2.04 7.68
C ARG A 289 -24.95 3.51 8.03
N GLN A 290 -24.02 3.83 8.94
CA GLN A 290 -23.75 5.20 9.32
C GLN A 290 -23.35 6.04 8.08
N PRO A 291 -23.96 7.20 7.82
CA PRO A 291 -23.61 8.00 6.66
C PRO A 291 -22.15 8.48 6.68
N ALA A 292 -21.55 8.53 5.51
CA ALA A 292 -20.24 9.09 5.29
C ALA A 292 -20.22 10.60 5.58
N ARG A 293 -19.09 11.11 6.09
CA ARG A 293 -19.00 12.50 6.60
C ARG A 293 -19.23 13.52 5.50
N TYR A 294 -18.81 13.17 4.29
CA TYR A 294 -18.87 14.05 3.13
C TYR A 294 -20.21 13.99 2.38
N PHE A 295 -21.08 13.04 2.72
CA PHE A 295 -22.37 12.81 2.07
C PHE A 295 -23.58 13.02 3.02
N GLY A 296 -23.37 13.05 4.34
CA GLY A 296 -24.38 13.44 5.32
C GLY A 296 -24.58 14.96 5.38
N GLY A 297 -25.82 15.42 5.51
CA GLY A 297 -26.20 16.84 5.55
C GLY A 297 -25.64 17.64 6.74
N ASP A 298 -25.10 16.98 7.76
CA ASP A 298 -24.44 17.65 8.88
C ASP A 298 -22.96 17.91 8.57
N ARG A 299 -22.72 19.10 8.03
CA ARG A 299 -21.41 19.77 8.07
C ARG A 299 -21.05 20.13 9.51
N ALA A 300 -20.72 19.15 10.33
CA ALA A 300 -20.13 19.36 11.65
C ALA A 300 -18.64 18.97 11.64
N SER A 301 -17.87 19.80 10.92
CA SER A 301 -16.52 20.33 11.20
C SER A 301 -15.36 19.36 11.60
N PRO A 302 -14.12 19.86 11.69
CA PRO A 302 -12.98 19.50 10.85
C PRO A 302 -12.25 18.22 11.28
#